data_AF-A0A2H9SQS9-F1
#
_entry.id   AF-A0A2H9SQS9-F1
#
_cell.length_a   1.000
_cell.length_b   1.000
_cell.length_c   1.000
_cell.angle_alpha   90.00
_cell.angle_beta   90.00
_cell.angle_gamma   90.00
#
_symmetry.space_group_name_H-M   'P 1'
#
loop_
_entity.id
_entity.type
_entity.pdbx_description
1 polymer ?
#
loop_
_entity_poly.entity_id
_entity_poly.type
_entity_poly.pdbx_seq_one_letter_code
_entity_poly.pdbx_strand_id
1 'polypeptide(L)'
;MKIFKSASVALGVLVCLNAPLLALQNDTNELKGWGKGAVGPTGPTGPQGPTGPTGAQGPAGQSGIKTYGSYYYTLIATGSVIPFNQNSVSSAGGITNAEGVFTVIEAGVYEISFGGESDSAPGFDLELEINGVPVNQPGTSVLLNANFQSGSTTSLQNLKAGDTFSITTKLNGAPINAFITIKKIA
;
A
#
# COMPACT_ATOMS: atom_id res chain seq x y z
N MET A 1 63.18 -17.52 -54.29
CA MET A 1 62.62 -18.75 -54.90
C MET A 1 61.22 -18.99 -54.34
N LYS A 2 60.15 -18.86 -55.14
CA LYS A 2 58.93 -19.65 -54.92
C LYS A 2 59.19 -21.05 -55.49
N ILE A 3 58.64 -22.08 -54.85
CA ILE A 3 58.77 -23.46 -55.31
C ILE A 3 57.82 -23.69 -56.50
N PHE A 4 58.25 -24.43 -57.52
CA PHE A 4 57.36 -25.20 -58.40
C PHE A 4 57.77 -26.68 -58.39
N LYS A 5 56.84 -27.55 -58.83
CA LYS A 5 56.56 -28.88 -58.25
C LYS A 5 56.81 -30.07 -59.21
N SER A 6 56.83 -31.29 -58.64
CA SER A 6 56.47 -32.61 -59.29
C SER A 6 57.54 -33.29 -60.19
N ALA A 7 57.47 -34.58 -60.59
CA ALA A 7 56.29 -35.41 -61.00
C ALA A 7 56.43 -36.97 -60.94
N SER A 8 55.31 -37.72 -60.95
CA SER A 8 55.28 -39.21 -61.02
C SER A 8 53.86 -39.79 -61.32
N VAL A 9 53.59 -41.05 -61.75
CA VAL A 9 54.11 -41.93 -62.85
C VAL A 9 53.02 -43.01 -63.20
N ALA A 10 52.71 -43.18 -64.50
CA ALA A 10 52.23 -44.35 -65.29
C ALA A 10 50.96 -45.24 -65.02
N LEU A 11 50.47 -45.75 -66.18
CA LEU A 11 49.86 -47.05 -66.53
C LEU A 11 48.33 -47.29 -66.42
N GLY A 12 47.78 -47.79 -67.55
CA GLY A 12 46.35 -48.03 -67.78
C GLY A 12 45.55 -46.75 -68.06
N VAL A 13 44.27 -46.92 -68.39
CA VAL A 13 43.26 -45.83 -68.32
C VAL A 13 43.54 -44.67 -69.32
N LEU A 14 42.77 -43.59 -69.21
CA LEU A 14 43.31 -42.21 -69.18
C LEU A 14 44.12 -41.70 -70.41
N VAL A 15 43.40 -41.08 -71.36
CA VAL A 15 43.87 -39.98 -72.25
C VAL A 15 44.86 -40.39 -73.36
N CYS A 16 45.06 -39.49 -74.33
CA CYS A 16 45.96 -39.55 -75.50
C CYS A 16 45.39 -40.36 -76.69
N LEU A 17 45.68 -40.02 -77.96
CA LEU A 17 46.66 -39.07 -78.51
C LEU A 17 46.19 -38.54 -79.88
N ASN A 18 46.38 -37.24 -80.15
CA ASN A 18 46.34 -36.67 -81.51
C ASN A 18 47.13 -35.33 -81.55
N ALA A 19 48.32 -35.25 -80.93
CA ALA A 19 49.62 -35.66 -81.48
C ALA A 19 50.21 -34.62 -82.47
N PRO A 20 51.54 -34.52 -82.69
CA PRO A 20 52.70 -35.08 -81.96
C PRO A 20 53.58 -33.95 -81.33
N LEU A 21 54.64 -34.21 -80.56
CA LEU A 21 55.99 -34.55 -81.05
C LEU A 21 56.90 -35.09 -79.93
N LEU A 22 57.37 -36.33 -80.10
CA LEU A 22 58.51 -37.03 -79.46
C LEU A 22 58.60 -37.12 -77.91
N ALA A 23 58.94 -38.33 -77.44
CA ALA A 23 58.95 -38.75 -76.04
C ALA A 23 60.24 -38.39 -75.27
N LEU A 24 60.22 -38.56 -73.94
CA LEU A 24 61.09 -39.46 -73.18
C LEU A 24 60.64 -39.58 -71.69
N GLN A 25 61.10 -40.63 -71.00
CA GLN A 25 60.72 -41.06 -69.64
C GLN A 25 61.57 -40.35 -68.53
N ASN A 26 61.25 -40.59 -67.24
CA ASN A 26 61.96 -40.21 -65.99
C ASN A 26 61.68 -38.77 -65.47
N ASP A 27 61.61 -38.46 -64.15
CA ASP A 27 61.75 -39.26 -62.91
C ASP A 27 60.90 -38.70 -61.73
N THR A 28 60.71 -39.54 -60.70
CA THR A 28 59.79 -39.45 -59.55
C THR A 28 59.79 -38.19 -58.64
N ASN A 29 58.63 -37.53 -58.46
CA ASN A 29 58.29 -36.69 -57.30
C ASN A 29 56.77 -36.34 -57.12
N GLU A 30 56.40 -35.96 -55.88
CA GLU A 30 55.12 -35.39 -55.39
C GLU A 30 53.83 -36.24 -55.35
N LEU A 31 53.72 -37.02 -54.27
CA LEU A 31 52.46 -37.10 -53.51
C LEU A 31 52.50 -36.07 -52.37
N LYS A 32 51.71 -35.00 -52.45
CA LYS A 32 51.54 -34.00 -51.36
C LYS A 32 50.11 -34.06 -50.77
N GLY A 33 49.96 -34.89 -49.75
CA GLY A 33 48.84 -34.98 -48.81
C GLY A 33 49.24 -35.92 -47.67
N TRP A 34 48.89 -35.71 -46.40
CA TRP A 34 47.95 -34.76 -45.81
C TRP A 34 48.56 -34.00 -44.62
N GLY A 35 48.39 -32.68 -44.57
CA GLY A 35 48.55 -31.90 -43.35
C GLY A 35 47.17 -31.55 -42.79
N LYS A 36 46.78 -32.12 -41.64
CA LYS A 36 45.60 -31.65 -40.90
C LYS A 36 45.83 -30.19 -40.50
N GLY A 37 44.99 -29.28 -40.98
CA GLY A 37 44.96 -27.91 -40.44
C GLY A 37 44.59 -27.95 -38.96
N ALA A 38 45.33 -27.23 -38.12
CA ALA A 38 44.98 -27.07 -36.72
C ALA A 38 43.64 -26.32 -36.62
N VAL A 39 42.76 -26.78 -35.72
CA VAL A 39 41.53 -26.05 -35.39
C VAL A 39 41.92 -24.72 -34.76
N GLY A 40 41.34 -23.62 -35.24
CA GLY A 40 41.61 -22.28 -34.70
C GLY A 40 41.22 -22.18 -33.21
N PRO A 41 41.85 -21.27 -32.44
CA PRO A 41 41.53 -21.10 -31.04
C PRO A 41 40.06 -20.70 -30.86
N THR A 42 39.42 -21.22 -29.80
CA THR A 42 38.08 -20.80 -29.40
C THR A 42 38.04 -19.29 -29.18
N GLY A 43 37.01 -18.63 -29.71
CA GLY A 43 36.84 -17.18 -29.54
C GLY A 43 36.67 -16.77 -28.07
N PRO A 44 36.94 -15.49 -27.74
CA PRO A 44 36.79 -15.01 -26.36
C PRO A 44 35.33 -15.11 -25.89
N THR A 45 35.15 -15.36 -24.60
CA THR A 45 33.84 -15.29 -23.94
C THR A 45 33.22 -13.90 -24.16
N GLY A 46 31.92 -13.87 -24.50
CA GLY A 46 31.20 -12.60 -24.69
C GLY A 46 31.12 -11.76 -23.40
N PRO A 47 30.85 -10.44 -23.53
CA PRO A 47 30.71 -9.56 -22.38
C PRO A 47 29.54 -9.99 -21.48
N GLN A 48 29.65 -9.69 -20.18
CA GLN A 48 28.54 -9.86 -19.24
C GLN A 48 27.33 -9.04 -19.69
N GLY A 49 26.13 -9.64 -19.63
CA GLY A 49 24.88 -8.95 -19.95
C GLY A 49 24.60 -7.77 -18.99
N PRO A 50 23.76 -6.81 -19.40
CA PRO A 50 23.41 -5.66 -18.57
C PRO A 50 22.71 -6.11 -17.28
N THR A 51 22.93 -5.37 -16.19
CA THR A 51 22.17 -5.53 -14.94
C THR A 51 20.67 -5.36 -15.21
N GLY A 52 19.85 -6.24 -14.63
CA GLY A 52 18.39 -6.16 -14.76
C GLY A 52 17.81 -4.86 -14.17
N PRO A 53 16.59 -4.46 -14.58
CA PRO A 53 15.95 -3.26 -14.05
C PRO A 53 15.68 -3.38 -12.56
N THR A 54 15.76 -2.26 -11.85
CA THR A 54 15.31 -2.15 -10.45
C THR A 54 13.83 -2.52 -10.34
N GLY A 55 13.46 -3.28 -9.31
CA GLY A 55 12.07 -3.67 -9.06
C GLY A 55 11.15 -2.46 -8.82
N ALA A 56 9.86 -2.64 -9.09
CA ALA A 56 8.87 -1.60 -8.86
C ALA A 56 8.79 -1.20 -7.37
N GLN A 57 8.53 0.08 -7.10
CA GLN A 57 8.27 0.57 -5.75
C GLN A 57 7.04 -0.13 -5.16
N GLY A 58 7.11 -0.53 -3.89
CA GLY A 58 5.99 -1.12 -3.17
C GLY A 58 4.80 -0.16 -3.03
N PRO A 59 3.58 -0.68 -2.75
CA PRO A 59 2.41 0.16 -2.56
C PRO A 59 2.60 1.14 -1.39
N ALA A 60 1.95 2.30 -1.47
CA ALA A 60 1.91 3.24 -0.37
C ALA A 60 1.25 2.59 0.87
N GLY A 61 1.77 2.91 2.07
CA GLY A 61 1.18 2.42 3.32
C GLY A 61 -0.24 2.97 3.54
N GLN A 62 -1.07 2.21 4.24
CA GLN A 62 -2.40 2.70 4.68
C GLN A 62 -2.24 3.97 5.53
N SER A 63 -3.11 4.96 5.33
CA SER A 63 -3.17 6.10 6.24
C SER A 63 -3.57 5.62 7.63
N GLY A 64 -2.74 5.89 8.63
CA GLY A 64 -3.01 5.47 10.01
C GLY A 64 -4.23 6.16 10.61
N ILE A 65 -4.90 5.46 11.53
CA ILE A 65 -6.03 5.99 12.31
C ILE A 65 -5.60 7.28 13.01
N LYS A 66 -6.38 8.35 12.83
CA LYS A 66 -6.14 9.66 13.45
C LYS A 66 -7.13 9.88 14.59
N THR A 67 -6.65 9.94 15.83
CA THR A 67 -7.45 10.48 16.94
C THR A 67 -7.54 12.00 16.77
N TYR A 68 -8.76 12.56 16.84
CA TYR A 68 -8.97 14.02 16.78
C TYR A 68 -9.12 14.61 18.17
N GLY A 69 -9.76 13.89 19.08
CA GLY A 69 -9.57 14.14 20.50
C GLY A 69 -10.43 13.30 21.43
N SER A 70 -10.12 13.43 22.72
CA SER A 70 -10.92 12.95 23.84
C SER A 70 -11.29 14.15 24.72
N TYR A 71 -12.55 14.21 25.14
CA TYR A 71 -13.11 15.35 25.87
C TYR A 71 -14.05 14.85 26.98
N TYR A 72 -14.12 15.59 28.09
CA TYR A 72 -14.86 15.21 29.29
C TYR A 72 -15.75 16.35 29.80
N TYR A 73 -16.69 16.00 30.68
CA TYR A 73 -17.48 16.96 31.44
C TYR A 73 -18.10 16.31 32.69
N THR A 74 -18.04 16.98 33.84
CA THR A 74 -18.41 16.41 35.17
C THR A 74 -19.74 16.91 35.75
N LEU A 75 -20.34 17.97 35.20
CA LEU A 75 -21.51 18.61 35.79
C LEU A 75 -22.56 19.01 34.75
N ILE A 76 -23.35 18.03 34.30
CA ILE A 76 -24.44 18.27 33.36
C ILE A 76 -25.68 18.76 34.10
N ALA A 77 -26.08 20.01 33.83
CA ALA A 77 -27.45 20.45 34.03
C ALA A 77 -28.27 20.04 32.79
N THR A 78 -29.50 19.58 33.00
CA THR A 78 -30.31 18.92 31.96
C THR A 78 -30.65 19.79 30.76
N GLY A 79 -30.80 19.12 29.61
CA GLY A 79 -31.74 19.53 28.56
C GLY A 79 -31.11 20.30 27.42
N SER A 80 -29.84 20.01 27.13
CA SER A 80 -29.04 20.70 26.11
C SER A 80 -27.91 19.81 25.60
N VAL A 81 -27.17 20.32 24.61
CA VAL A 81 -25.89 19.75 24.15
C VAL A 81 -24.91 19.69 25.33
N ILE A 82 -24.19 18.58 25.45
CA ILE A 82 -23.12 18.43 26.45
C ILE A 82 -21.86 19.16 25.97
N PRO A 83 -21.31 20.12 26.73
CA PRO A 83 -20.30 21.04 26.20
C PRO A 83 -18.90 20.45 26.04
N PHE A 84 -18.61 19.31 26.68
CA PHE A 84 -17.33 18.58 26.59
C PHE A 84 -16.08 19.50 26.67
N ASN A 85 -16.13 20.49 27.57
CA ASN A 85 -15.13 21.55 27.67
C ASN A 85 -14.14 21.36 28.85
N GLN A 86 -14.18 20.20 29.51
CA GLN A 86 -13.22 19.84 30.56
C GLN A 86 -12.22 18.80 30.02
N ASN A 87 -10.94 18.99 30.37
CA ASN A 87 -9.84 18.06 30.09
C ASN A 87 -9.77 17.56 28.63
N SER A 88 -9.74 18.49 27.66
CA SER A 88 -9.61 18.14 26.25
C SER A 88 -8.17 17.75 25.87
N VAL A 89 -8.03 16.61 25.19
CA VAL A 89 -6.80 16.24 24.47
C VAL A 89 -7.13 16.19 22.99
N SER A 90 -6.80 17.24 22.24
CA SER A 90 -6.94 17.29 20.79
C SER A 90 -5.60 17.06 20.10
N SER A 91 -5.53 16.07 19.22
CA SER A 91 -4.27 15.64 18.58
C SER A 91 -4.24 15.83 17.05
N ALA A 92 -5.33 16.30 16.44
CA ALA A 92 -5.37 16.64 15.01
C ALA A 92 -6.39 17.76 14.71
N GLY A 93 -6.03 18.69 13.84
CA GLY A 93 -6.84 19.89 13.49
C GLY A 93 -7.98 19.68 12.50
N GLY A 94 -8.48 18.45 12.33
CA GLY A 94 -9.58 18.15 11.40
C GLY A 94 -10.97 18.07 12.05
N ILE A 95 -11.08 18.41 13.34
CA ILE A 95 -12.33 18.69 14.05
C ILE A 95 -12.10 19.90 14.96
N THR A 96 -13.07 20.80 15.04
CA THR A 96 -13.17 21.82 16.09
C THR A 96 -14.30 21.50 17.06
N ASN A 97 -14.13 21.82 18.34
CA ASN A 97 -15.20 21.79 19.35
C ASN A 97 -15.60 23.24 19.67
N ALA A 98 -16.87 23.58 19.48
CA ALA A 98 -17.49 24.82 19.96
C ALA A 98 -18.60 24.46 20.94
N GLU A 99 -18.28 24.50 22.25
CA GLU A 99 -19.20 24.24 23.36
C GLU A 99 -20.05 22.95 23.19
N GLY A 100 -19.40 21.85 22.76
CA GLY A 100 -20.02 20.54 22.61
C GLY A 100 -20.53 20.22 21.20
N VAL A 101 -20.55 21.22 20.32
CA VAL A 101 -20.81 21.04 18.89
C VAL A 101 -19.47 20.82 18.18
N PHE A 102 -19.24 19.59 17.72
CA PHE A 102 -18.06 19.20 16.98
C PHE A 102 -18.29 19.46 15.49
N THR A 103 -17.44 20.26 14.84
CA THR A 103 -17.50 20.52 13.40
C THR A 103 -16.40 19.78 12.69
N VAL A 104 -16.75 18.99 11.67
CA VAL A 104 -15.80 18.23 10.84
C VAL A 104 -15.15 19.16 9.82
N ILE A 105 -13.82 19.20 9.79
CA ILE A 105 -13.04 19.99 8.82
C ILE A 105 -12.58 19.12 7.64
N GLU A 106 -12.32 17.83 7.88
CA GLU A 106 -11.89 16.88 6.84
C GLU A 106 -12.93 15.76 6.65
N ALA A 107 -13.55 15.65 5.47
CA ALA A 107 -14.49 14.54 5.20
C ALA A 107 -13.85 13.15 5.39
N GLY A 108 -14.64 12.17 5.86
CA GLY A 108 -14.24 10.77 6.00
C GLY A 108 -15.12 9.98 6.98
N VAL A 109 -14.65 8.79 7.37
CA VAL A 109 -15.36 7.91 8.31
C VAL A 109 -14.79 8.09 9.72
N TYR A 110 -15.68 8.44 10.64
CA TYR A 110 -15.36 8.71 12.04
C TYR A 110 -15.93 7.63 12.97
N GLU A 111 -15.07 7.07 13.81
CA GLU A 111 -15.45 6.35 15.02
C GLU A 111 -15.73 7.38 16.11
N ILE A 112 -16.99 7.46 16.55
CA ILE A 112 -17.45 8.33 17.64
C ILE A 112 -17.83 7.41 18.79
N SER A 113 -17.06 7.44 19.87
CA SER A 113 -17.35 6.71 21.10
C SER A 113 -17.69 7.70 22.20
N PHE A 114 -18.82 7.51 22.88
CA PHE A 114 -19.29 8.40 23.93
C PHE A 114 -20.00 7.62 25.03
N GLY A 115 -20.10 8.22 26.20
CA GLY A 115 -20.71 7.58 27.36
C GLY A 115 -20.71 8.49 28.56
N GLY A 116 -21.17 7.95 29.68
CA GLY A 116 -21.07 8.62 30.96
C GLY A 116 -21.34 7.72 32.16
N GLU A 117 -21.30 8.34 33.32
CA GLU A 117 -21.55 7.75 34.62
C GLU A 117 -22.40 8.70 35.46
N SER A 118 -23.48 8.19 36.06
CA SER A 118 -24.31 8.94 36.99
C SER A 118 -24.20 8.39 38.40
N ASP A 119 -23.90 9.30 39.33
CA ASP A 119 -23.84 9.05 40.77
C ASP A 119 -25.23 9.17 41.46
N SER A 120 -26.32 9.38 40.71
CA SER A 120 -27.67 9.55 41.30
C SER A 120 -28.85 9.24 40.35
N ALA A 121 -30.02 8.91 40.92
CA ALA A 121 -31.27 8.89 40.17
C ALA A 121 -31.76 10.31 39.82
N PRO A 122 -32.55 10.49 38.74
CA PRO A 122 -33.07 9.47 37.81
C PRO A 122 -32.17 9.09 36.59
N GLY A 123 -30.89 8.73 36.79
CA GLY A 123 -30.09 8.10 35.74
C GLY A 123 -29.71 9.09 34.63
N PHE A 124 -29.53 8.62 33.40
CA PHE A 124 -29.25 9.51 32.26
C PHE A 124 -29.55 8.90 30.88
N ASP A 125 -29.69 9.78 29.90
CA ASP A 125 -29.69 9.47 28.48
C ASP A 125 -28.60 10.27 27.75
N LEU A 126 -28.04 9.66 26.71
CA LEU A 126 -27.17 10.32 25.75
C LEU A 126 -27.67 9.93 24.35
N GLU A 127 -27.79 10.90 23.46
CA GLU A 127 -28.15 10.68 22.06
C GLU A 127 -27.17 11.41 21.14
N LEU A 128 -26.68 10.73 20.11
CA LEU A 128 -25.86 11.34 19.07
C LEU A 128 -26.77 12.04 18.05
N GLU A 129 -26.52 13.32 17.84
CA GLU A 129 -27.13 14.12 16.78
C GLU A 129 -26.09 14.46 15.71
N ILE A 130 -26.49 14.43 14.45
CA ILE A 130 -25.71 14.93 13.31
C ILE A 130 -26.50 16.06 12.67
N ASN A 131 -25.87 17.23 12.48
CA ASN A 131 -26.50 18.44 11.97
C ASN A 131 -27.80 18.82 12.72
N GLY A 132 -27.85 18.57 14.04
CA GLY A 132 -29.03 18.79 14.90
C GLY A 132 -30.17 17.77 14.72
N VAL A 133 -29.92 16.64 14.05
CA VAL A 133 -30.90 15.56 13.85
C VAL A 133 -30.45 14.31 14.59
N PRO A 134 -31.30 13.73 15.47
CA PRO A 134 -31.06 12.44 16.12
C PRO A 134 -30.70 11.31 15.15
N VAL A 135 -29.59 10.62 15.42
CA VAL A 135 -29.24 9.42 14.66
C VAL A 135 -29.95 8.22 15.29
N ASN A 136 -30.87 7.60 14.55
CA ASN A 136 -31.60 6.41 15.01
C ASN A 136 -30.94 5.12 14.49
N GLN A 137 -29.80 4.73 15.07
CA GLN A 137 -29.01 3.55 14.68
C GLN A 137 -28.48 2.82 15.93
N PRO A 138 -28.09 1.54 15.83
CA PRO A 138 -27.30 0.90 16.88
C PRO A 138 -26.01 1.68 17.14
N GLY A 139 -25.65 1.85 18.41
CA GLY A 139 -24.42 2.56 18.78
C GLY A 139 -24.56 4.08 18.94
N THR A 140 -25.76 4.66 18.77
CA THR A 140 -25.96 6.13 18.76
C THR A 140 -26.78 6.66 19.94
N SER A 141 -27.09 5.82 20.92
CA SER A 141 -27.67 6.24 22.20
C SER A 141 -27.19 5.40 23.38
N VAL A 142 -27.23 6.00 24.57
CA VAL A 142 -27.09 5.34 25.88
C VAL A 142 -28.34 5.70 26.69
N LEU A 143 -28.99 4.71 27.31
CA LEU A 143 -30.15 4.90 28.18
C LEU A 143 -29.93 4.11 29.46
N LEU A 144 -29.78 4.79 30.60
CA LEU A 144 -29.59 4.16 31.90
C LEU A 144 -30.58 4.77 32.91
N ASN A 145 -31.46 3.91 33.46
CA ASN A 145 -32.62 4.31 34.25
C ASN A 145 -32.54 3.86 35.72
N ALA A 146 -31.33 3.69 36.26
CA ALA A 146 -31.07 3.22 37.62
C ALA A 146 -30.00 4.06 38.33
N ASN A 147 -29.95 3.94 39.66
CA ASN A 147 -28.91 4.56 40.50
C ASN A 147 -27.52 3.97 40.20
N PHE A 148 -26.47 4.80 40.27
CA PHE A 148 -25.06 4.39 40.16
C PHE A 148 -24.80 3.48 38.96
N GLN A 149 -24.86 4.06 37.76
CA GLN A 149 -24.65 3.35 36.50
C GLN A 149 -23.68 4.10 35.60
N SER A 150 -22.81 3.35 34.92
CA SER A 150 -22.01 3.83 33.81
C SER A 150 -22.34 3.06 32.53
N GLY A 151 -22.25 3.75 31.40
CA GLY A 151 -22.60 3.19 30.10
C GLY A 151 -21.95 3.97 28.98
N SER A 152 -21.54 3.26 27.94
CA SER A 152 -20.89 3.83 26.77
C SER A 152 -21.30 3.10 25.51
N THR A 153 -21.09 3.75 24.39
CA THR A 153 -21.49 3.27 23.07
C THR A 153 -20.55 3.82 22.01
N THR A 154 -20.53 3.19 20.84
CA THR A 154 -19.66 3.59 19.72
C THR A 154 -20.40 3.45 18.41
N SER A 155 -20.28 4.44 17.53
CA SER A 155 -20.85 4.45 16.20
C SER A 155 -19.82 4.83 15.13
N LEU A 156 -20.01 4.33 13.91
CA LEU A 156 -19.24 4.73 12.73
C LEU A 156 -20.09 5.66 11.87
N GLN A 157 -19.63 6.90 11.68
CA GLN A 157 -20.36 7.94 10.96
C GLN A 157 -19.53 8.45 9.78
N ASN A 158 -20.14 8.45 8.58
CA ASN A 158 -19.51 8.97 7.37
C ASN A 158 -19.86 10.46 7.22
N LEU A 159 -18.94 11.33 7.61
CA LEU A 159 -19.14 12.77 7.74
C LEU A 159 -18.39 13.54 6.65
N LYS A 160 -18.97 14.66 6.21
CA LYS A 160 -18.38 15.60 5.25
C LYS A 160 -17.76 16.79 5.98
N ALA A 161 -16.87 17.50 5.30
CA ALA A 161 -16.41 18.79 5.78
C ALA A 161 -17.61 19.76 5.92
N GLY A 162 -17.76 20.38 7.08
CA GLY A 162 -18.89 21.23 7.45
C GLY A 162 -20.03 20.51 8.20
N ASP A 163 -20.07 19.17 8.24
CA ASP A 163 -21.04 18.47 9.09
C ASP A 163 -20.72 18.71 10.57
N THR A 164 -21.76 18.90 11.38
CA THR A 164 -21.65 18.98 12.84
C THR A 164 -22.21 17.74 13.51
N PHE A 165 -21.69 17.43 14.70
CA PHE A 165 -22.28 16.44 15.59
C PHE A 165 -22.17 16.85 17.06
N SER A 166 -23.09 16.37 17.87
CA SER A 166 -23.22 16.70 19.29
C SER A 166 -23.84 15.53 20.05
N ILE A 167 -23.62 15.47 21.36
CA ILE A 167 -24.35 14.57 22.24
C ILE A 167 -25.36 15.39 23.06
N THR A 168 -26.63 15.01 23.04
CA THR A 168 -27.71 15.63 23.81
C THR A 168 -28.23 14.70 24.90
N THR A 169 -28.86 15.29 25.92
CA THR A 169 -29.59 14.58 26.99
C THR A 169 -30.99 15.19 27.12
N LYS A 170 -32.01 14.32 27.24
CA LYS A 170 -33.44 14.64 27.32
C LYS A 170 -34.03 14.28 28.69
N LEU A 171 -33.32 13.52 29.52
CA LEU A 171 -33.73 13.19 30.89
C LEU A 171 -33.37 14.30 31.88
N ASN A 172 -34.33 14.61 32.76
CA ASN A 172 -34.19 15.65 33.77
C ASN A 172 -33.85 15.07 35.14
N GLY A 173 -32.60 15.26 35.56
CA GLY A 173 -32.11 14.90 36.89
C GLY A 173 -30.95 13.92 36.90
N ALA A 174 -29.73 14.45 36.85
CA ALA A 174 -28.56 14.06 37.64
C ALA A 174 -27.33 14.80 37.08
N PRO A 175 -26.40 15.30 37.91
CA PRO A 175 -25.07 15.59 37.41
C PRO A 175 -24.42 14.27 36.97
N ILE A 176 -23.94 14.20 35.72
CA ILE A 176 -23.23 13.03 35.21
C ILE A 176 -21.83 13.40 34.71
N ASN A 177 -20.92 12.44 34.85
CA ASN A 177 -19.60 12.48 34.24
C ASN A 177 -19.71 11.92 32.82
N ALA A 178 -19.68 12.77 31.80
CA ALA A 178 -19.73 12.36 30.39
C ALA A 178 -18.36 12.45 29.71
N PHE A 179 -18.15 11.59 28.71
CA PHE A 179 -16.97 11.62 27.85
C PHE A 179 -17.32 11.37 26.38
N ILE A 180 -16.46 11.86 25.49
CA ILE A 180 -16.48 11.55 24.06
C ILE A 180 -15.05 11.40 23.54
N THR A 181 -14.83 10.43 22.66
CA THR A 181 -13.57 10.18 21.95
C THR A 181 -13.85 10.00 20.47
N ILE A 182 -13.11 10.71 19.63
CA ILE A 182 -13.33 10.77 18.19
C ILE A 182 -12.06 10.37 17.44
N LYS A 183 -12.19 9.43 16.51
CA LYS A 183 -11.11 9.01 15.60
C LYS A 183 -11.61 8.97 14.17
N LYS A 184 -10.78 9.34 13.20
CA LYS A 184 -11.01 9.05 11.77
C LYS A 184 -10.30 7.76 11.40
N ILE A 185 -11.01 6.89 10.70
CA ILE A 185 -10.54 5.56 10.30
C ILE A 185 -10.43 5.38 8.77
N ALA A 186 -11.06 6.29 7.99
CA ALA A 186 -10.92 6.39 6.54
C ALA A 186 -11.12 7.84 6.07
#